data_AF-A0A950LP09-F1
#
_entry.id   AF-A0A950LP09-F1
#
_cell.length_a   1.000
_cell.length_b   1.000
_cell.length_c   1.000
_cell.angle_alpha   90.00
_cell.angle_beta   90.00
_cell.angle_gamma   90.00
#
_symmetry.space_group_name_H-M   'P 1'
#
loop_
_entity.id
_entity.type
_entity.pdbx_description
1 polymer ?
#
loop_
_entity_poly.entity_id
_entity_poly.type
_entity_poly.pdbx_seq_one_letter_code
_entity_poly.pdbx_strand_id
1 'polypeptide(L)'
;GFLQLYLVASLKAWRRSSLRFVEEEARLTSWLERILAAAAKDYVLAVEIAECRGLVKGYGDTHERGVANYESIIGLIDHLAEKPEPAKRVQELRKAAVADDSGSALKAAIAQLGLG
;
A
#
# COMPACT_ATOMS: atom_id res chain seq x y z
N GLY A 1 29.32 -35.05 10.69
CA GLY A 1 27.99 -34.85 11.26
C GLY A 1 27.48 -33.48 10.85
N PHE A 2 26.44 -33.42 10.01
CA PHE A 2 25.95 -32.18 9.40
C PHE A 2 24.71 -31.59 10.10
N LEU A 3 24.18 -32.27 11.13
CA LEU A 3 22.99 -31.86 11.87
C LEU A 3 23.08 -30.44 12.44
N GLN A 4 24.26 -30.01 12.92
CA GLN A 4 24.46 -28.66 13.45
C GLN A 4 24.32 -27.57 12.37
N LEU A 5 24.77 -27.84 11.14
CA LEU A 5 24.62 -26.89 10.03
C LEU A 5 23.16 -26.81 9.55
N TYR A 6 22.43 -27.93 9.56
CA TYR A 6 20.99 -27.94 9.27
C TYR A 6 20.17 -27.18 10.32
N LEU A 7 20.54 -27.28 11.60
CA LEU A 7 19.85 -26.59 12.69
C LEU A 7 20.07 -25.06 12.63
N VAL A 8 21.28 -24.62 12.25
CA VAL A 8 21.54 -23.18 12.01
C VAL A 8 20.85 -22.69 10.73
N ALA A 9 20.75 -23.53 9.70
CA ALA A 9 20.04 -23.20 8.47
C ALA A 9 18.51 -23.08 8.67
N SER A 10 17.90 -23.90 9.53
CA SER A 10 16.48 -23.80 9.87
C SER A 10 16.18 -22.54 10.70
N LEU A 11 17.10 -22.13 11.59
CA LEU A 11 17.02 -20.87 12.33
C LEU A 11 17.13 -19.63 11.42
N LYS A 12 17.79 -19.73 10.26
CA LYS A 12 17.84 -18.63 9.27
C LYS A 12 16.47 -18.34 8.67
N ALA A 13 15.68 -19.37 8.38
CA ALA A 13 14.30 -19.21 7.90
C ALA A 13 13.42 -18.59 9.00
N TRP A 14 13.60 -19.02 10.24
CA TRP A 14 12.85 -18.47 11.38
C TRP A 14 13.22 -17.00 11.68
N ARG A 15 14.51 -16.64 11.61
CA ARG A 15 15.00 -15.26 11.74
C ARG A 15 14.52 -14.35 10.60
N ARG A 16 14.51 -14.86 9.36
CA ARG A 16 13.93 -14.12 8.23
C ARG A 16 12.42 -13.96 8.37
N SER A 17 11.74 -14.99 8.84
CA SER A 17 10.30 -14.94 9.08
C SER A 17 9.94 -13.98 10.20
N SER A 18 10.73 -13.89 11.28
CA SER A 18 10.50 -12.92 12.35
C SER A 18 10.79 -11.49 11.90
N LEU A 19 11.87 -11.25 11.15
CA LEU A 19 12.17 -9.93 10.60
C LEU A 19 11.08 -9.50 9.59
N ARG A 20 10.69 -10.40 8.69
CA ARG A 20 9.61 -10.15 7.73
C ARG A 20 8.28 -9.89 8.43
N PHE A 21 7.98 -10.65 9.49
CA PHE A 21 6.78 -10.43 10.30
C PHE A 21 6.79 -9.03 10.93
N VAL A 22 7.90 -8.62 11.53
CA VAL A 22 8.04 -7.27 12.12
C VAL A 22 7.92 -6.17 11.06
N GLU A 23 8.46 -6.37 9.86
CA GLU A 23 8.32 -5.41 8.75
C GLU A 23 6.90 -5.34 8.18
N GLU A 24 6.19 -6.46 8.12
CA GLU A 24 4.77 -6.51 7.72
C GLU A 24 3.87 -5.87 8.79
N GLU A 25 4.13 -6.14 10.06
CA GLU A 25 3.45 -5.53 11.21
C GLU A 25 3.67 -4.01 11.23
N ALA A 26 4.91 -3.54 11.07
CA ALA A 26 5.22 -2.12 11.03
C ALA A 26 4.50 -1.39 9.88
N ARG A 27 4.38 -2.04 8.70
CA ARG A 27 3.59 -1.51 7.57
C ARG A 27 2.10 -1.46 7.86
N LEU A 28 1.56 -2.46 8.55
CA LEU A 28 0.16 -2.48 8.98
C LEU A 28 -0.12 -1.37 10.00
N THR A 29 0.73 -1.22 11.01
CA THR A 29 0.59 -0.19 12.04
C THR A 29 0.69 1.22 11.44
N SER A 30 1.70 1.48 10.60
CA SER A 30 1.86 2.77 9.91
C SER A 30 0.64 3.11 9.03
N TRP A 31 0.06 2.11 8.36
CA TRP A 31 -1.17 2.29 7.58
C TRP A 31 -2.37 2.63 8.47
N LEU A 32 -2.55 1.93 9.60
CA LEU A 32 -3.62 2.23 10.57
C LEU A 32 -3.49 3.63 11.15
N GLU A 33 -2.28 4.04 11.54
CA GLU A 33 -2.02 5.40 12.05
C GLU A 33 -2.39 6.47 11.02
N ARG A 34 -2.07 6.25 9.74
CA ARG A 34 -2.45 7.16 8.65
C ARG A 34 -3.97 7.26 8.48
N ILE A 35 -4.69 6.14 8.56
CA ILE A 35 -6.16 6.14 8.51
C ILE A 35 -6.73 6.92 9.70
N LEU A 36 -6.23 6.69 10.91
CA LEU A 36 -6.69 7.41 12.10
C LEU A 36 -6.44 8.92 12.00
N ALA A 37 -5.25 9.30 11.50
CA ALA A 37 -4.91 10.70 11.26
C ALA A 37 -5.79 11.35 10.18
N ALA A 38 -6.11 10.62 9.11
CA ALA A 38 -7.05 11.06 8.09
C ALA A 38 -8.48 11.16 8.63
N ALA A 39 -8.92 10.17 9.43
CA ALA A 39 -10.28 10.10 9.98
C ALA A 39 -10.58 11.25 10.95
N ALA A 40 -9.55 11.75 11.65
CA ALA A 40 -9.65 12.93 12.48
C ALA A 40 -9.97 14.21 11.69
N LYS A 41 -9.67 14.25 10.38
CA LYS A 41 -9.87 15.41 9.49
C LYS A 41 -11.07 15.21 8.56
N ASP A 42 -11.14 14.05 7.91
CA ASP A 42 -12.17 13.67 6.95
C ASP A 42 -12.36 12.13 7.00
N TYR A 43 -13.48 11.71 7.57
CA TYR A 43 -13.84 10.30 7.68
C TYR A 43 -14.01 9.62 6.32
N VAL A 44 -14.57 10.33 5.33
CA VAL A 44 -14.83 9.77 4.00
C VAL A 44 -13.50 9.52 3.29
N LEU A 45 -12.55 10.44 3.42
CA LEU A 45 -11.19 10.26 2.93
C LEU A 45 -10.50 9.07 3.61
N ALA A 46 -10.65 8.92 4.93
CA ALA A 46 -10.05 7.81 5.67
C ALA A 46 -10.57 6.44 5.22
N VAL A 47 -11.87 6.33 4.91
CA VAL A 47 -12.48 5.12 4.35
C VAL A 47 -11.85 4.77 3.00
N GLU A 48 -11.66 5.75 2.10
CA GLU A 48 -11.04 5.49 0.79
C GLU A 48 -9.55 5.10 0.92
N ILE A 49 -8.82 5.70 1.87
CA ILE A 49 -7.44 5.29 2.19
C ILE A 49 -7.39 3.84 2.71
N ALA A 50 -8.38 3.45 3.51
CA ALA A 50 -8.50 2.08 3.99
C ALA A 50 -8.78 1.10 2.84
N GLU A 51 -9.66 1.47 1.90
CA GLU A 51 -9.98 0.66 0.73
C GLU A 51 -8.78 0.47 -0.22
N CYS A 52 -7.83 1.41 -0.27
CA CYS A 52 -6.59 1.28 -1.05
C CYS A 52 -5.76 0.05 -0.66
N ARG A 53 -5.92 -0.49 0.57
CA ARG A 53 -5.23 -1.72 0.97
C ARG A 53 -5.66 -2.94 0.13
N GLY A 54 -6.86 -2.92 -0.44
CA GLY A 54 -7.35 -3.95 -1.37
C GLY A 54 -6.55 -4.05 -2.68
N LEU A 55 -5.72 -3.04 -3.01
CA LEU A 55 -4.78 -3.09 -4.14
C LEU A 55 -3.63 -4.08 -3.90
N VAL A 56 -3.25 -4.26 -2.63
CA VAL A 56 -2.16 -5.15 -2.24
C VAL A 56 -2.73 -6.54 -1.99
N LYS A 57 -2.84 -7.34 -3.06
CA LYS A 57 -3.37 -8.71 -3.01
C LYS A 57 -2.48 -9.71 -3.75
N GLY A 58 -2.56 -10.98 -3.34
CA GLY A 58 -1.82 -12.08 -3.97
C GLY A 58 -0.34 -12.12 -3.62
N TYR A 59 0.43 -12.87 -4.41
CA TYR A 59 1.87 -13.10 -4.27
C TYR A 59 2.55 -12.97 -5.65
N GLY A 60 3.86 -12.70 -5.69
CA GLY A 60 4.64 -12.56 -6.93
C GLY A 60 4.49 -11.17 -7.57
N ASP A 61 4.70 -11.05 -8.88
CA ASP A 61 4.76 -9.74 -9.58
C ASP A 61 3.48 -8.90 -9.42
N THR A 62 2.30 -9.54 -9.29
CA THR A 62 1.04 -8.82 -9.04
C THR A 62 1.03 -8.16 -7.65
N HIS A 63 1.70 -8.76 -6.66
CA HIS A 63 1.88 -8.15 -5.35
C HIS A 63 2.79 -6.93 -5.43
N GLU A 64 3.94 -7.04 -6.10
CA GLU A 64 4.88 -5.90 -6.25
C GLU A 64 4.23 -4.72 -6.97
N ARG A 65 3.44 -4.99 -8.02
CA ARG A 65 2.67 -3.96 -8.74
C ARG A 65 1.56 -3.37 -7.87
N GLY A 66 0.84 -4.18 -7.11
CA GLY A 66 -0.17 -3.71 -6.15
C GLY A 66 0.43 -2.80 -5.06
N VAL A 67 1.61 -3.17 -4.54
CA VAL A 67 2.36 -2.35 -3.59
C VAL A 67 2.80 -1.03 -4.23
N ALA A 68 3.36 -1.05 -5.44
CA ALA A 68 3.79 0.16 -6.14
C ALA A 68 2.63 1.13 -6.41
N ASN A 69 1.47 0.61 -6.83
CA ASN A 69 0.26 1.41 -7.05
C ASN A 69 -0.26 2.00 -5.73
N TYR A 70 -0.27 1.21 -4.65
CA TYR A 70 -0.64 1.67 -3.32
C TYR A 70 0.28 2.80 -2.83
N GLU A 71 1.60 2.60 -2.87
CA GLU A 71 2.58 3.62 -2.45
C GLU A 71 2.45 4.91 -3.25
N SER A 72 2.16 4.80 -4.56
CA SER A 72 1.91 5.97 -5.41
C SER A 72 0.67 6.77 -4.98
N ILE A 73 -0.44 6.08 -4.66
CA ILE A 73 -1.66 6.75 -4.18
C ILE A 73 -1.43 7.36 -2.80
N ILE A 74 -0.81 6.62 -1.87
CA ILE A 74 -0.54 7.10 -0.51
C ILE A 74 0.38 8.32 -0.53
N GLY A 75 1.41 8.32 -1.37
CA GLY A 75 2.33 9.45 -1.52
C GLY A 75 1.65 10.73 -2.03
N LEU A 76 0.48 10.61 -2.67
CA LEU A 76 -0.29 11.75 -3.17
C LEU A 76 -1.41 12.18 -2.22
N ILE A 77 -1.69 11.45 -1.13
CA ILE A 77 -2.80 11.76 -0.21
C ILE A 77 -2.70 13.19 0.33
N ASP A 78 -1.51 13.63 0.75
CA ASP A 78 -1.35 14.96 1.35
C ASP A 78 -1.67 16.06 0.32
N HIS A 79 -1.22 15.89 -0.93
CA HIS A 79 -1.57 16.80 -2.03
C HIS A 79 -3.05 16.73 -2.41
N LEU A 80 -3.66 15.54 -2.38
CA LEU A 80 -5.07 15.35 -2.68
C LEU A 80 -5.96 15.96 -1.60
N ALA A 81 -5.53 15.93 -0.32
CA ALA A 81 -6.24 16.52 0.80
C ALA A 81 -6.36 18.05 0.69
N GLU A 82 -5.46 18.72 -0.04
CA GLU A 82 -5.55 20.16 -0.33
C GLU A 82 -6.51 20.49 -1.48
N LYS A 83 -6.94 19.49 -2.26
CA LYS A 83 -7.87 19.67 -3.38
C LYS A 83 -9.32 19.52 -2.90
N PRO A 84 -10.29 20.11 -3.63
CA PRO A 84 -11.71 19.84 -3.36
C PRO A 84 -12.01 18.35 -3.51
N GLU A 85 -12.97 17.84 -2.73
CA GLU A 85 -13.43 16.44 -2.82
C GLU A 85 -12.29 15.38 -2.82
N PRO A 86 -11.41 15.38 -1.80
CA PRO A 86 -10.23 14.52 -1.77
C PRO A 86 -10.59 13.03 -1.83
N ALA A 87 -11.65 12.61 -1.13
CA ALA A 87 -12.11 11.24 -1.11
C ALA A 87 -12.51 10.72 -2.51
N LYS A 88 -13.20 11.53 -3.32
CA LYS A 88 -13.59 11.14 -4.69
C LYS A 88 -12.37 10.91 -5.58
N ARG A 89 -11.36 11.77 -5.47
CA ARG A 89 -10.12 11.64 -6.25
C ARG A 89 -9.33 10.39 -5.86
N VAL A 90 -9.22 10.10 -4.56
CA VAL A 90 -8.60 8.84 -4.08
C VAL A 90 -9.38 7.63 -4.60
N GLN A 91 -10.71 7.68 -4.59
CA GLN A 91 -11.55 6.62 -5.14
C GLN A 91 -11.32 6.40 -6.65
N GLU A 92 -11.21 7.48 -7.43
CA GLU A 92 -10.94 7.41 -8.88
C GLU A 92 -9.58 6.77 -9.17
N LEU A 93 -8.53 7.19 -8.44
CA LEU A 93 -7.19 6.62 -8.54
C LEU A 93 -7.18 5.13 -8.17
N ARG A 94 -7.90 4.76 -7.09
CA ARG A 94 -8.05 3.36 -6.67
C ARG A 94 -8.76 2.53 -7.74
N LYS A 95 -9.85 3.02 -8.31
CA LYS A 95 -10.56 2.34 -9.41
C LYS A 95 -9.68 2.15 -10.62
N ALA A 96 -8.90 3.16 -11.01
CA ALA A 96 -7.93 3.07 -12.10
C ALA A 96 -6.84 2.02 -11.82
N ALA A 97 -6.33 1.98 -10.58
CA ALA A 97 -5.32 1.00 -10.17
C ALA A 97 -5.87 -0.44 -10.10
N VAL A 98 -7.14 -0.64 -9.76
CA VAL A 98 -7.80 -1.96 -9.80
C VAL A 98 -8.08 -2.41 -11.24
N ALA A 99 -8.40 -1.47 -12.14
CA ALA A 99 -8.73 -1.79 -13.52
C ALA A 99 -7.52 -2.20 -14.36
N ASP A 100 -6.31 -1.81 -13.95
CA ASP A 100 -5.08 -2.08 -14.68
C ASP A 100 -3.91 -2.42 -13.75
N ASP A 101 -3.61 -3.71 -13.65
CA ASP A 101 -2.47 -4.23 -12.88
C ASP A 101 -1.11 -3.73 -13.42
N SER A 102 -1.03 -3.20 -14.65
CA SER A 102 0.21 -2.65 -15.21
C SER A 102 0.57 -1.24 -14.70
N GLY A 103 -0.38 -0.55 -14.04
CA GLY A 103 -0.20 0.78 -13.47
C GLY A 103 -0.24 1.93 -14.50
N SER A 104 -0.52 1.62 -15.78
CA SER A 104 -0.64 2.64 -16.83
C SER A 104 -1.88 3.52 -16.66
N ALA A 105 -3.02 2.92 -16.29
CA ALA A 105 -4.25 3.64 -16.01
C ALA A 105 -4.11 4.56 -14.79
N LEU A 106 -3.40 4.11 -13.74
CA LEU A 106 -3.10 4.92 -12.57
C LEU A 106 -2.25 6.14 -12.95
N LYS A 107 -1.18 5.95 -13.72
CA LYS A 107 -0.34 7.07 -14.18
C LYS A 107 -1.12 8.08 -15.01
N ALA A 108 -2.00 7.60 -15.91
CA ALA A 108 -2.86 8.48 -16.70
C ALA A 108 -3.82 9.28 -15.81
N ALA A 109 -4.42 8.65 -14.79
CA ALA A 109 -5.29 9.33 -13.84
C ALA A 109 -4.54 10.37 -12.99
N ILE A 110 -3.32 10.05 -12.53
CA ILE A 110 -2.45 11.00 -11.81
C ILE A 110 -2.12 12.23 -12.70
N ALA A 111 -1.77 11.99 -13.96
CA ALA A 111 -1.48 13.07 -14.92
C ALA A 111 -2.70 13.95 -15.20
N GLN A 112 -3.90 13.38 -15.30
CA GLN A 112 -5.15 14.13 -15.48
C GLN A 112 -5.50 15.02 -14.27
N LEU A 113 -5.11 14.60 -13.07
CA LEU A 113 -5.28 15.40 -11.85
C LEU A 113 -4.22 16.51 -11.70
N GLY A 114 -3.25 16.61 -12.61
CA GLY A 114 -2.17 17.58 -12.57
C GLY A 114 -1.15 17.32 -11.44
N LEU A 115 -0.97 16.05 -11.07
CA LEU A 115 -0.10 15.60 -9.97
C LEU A 115 1.18 14.90 -10.49
N GLY A 116 1.59 15.21 -11.72
CA GLY A 116 2.75 14.63 -12.39
C GLY A 116 4.02 15.47 -12.30
#